data_AF-A0A6C0ASP9-F1
#
_entry.id   AF-A0A6C0ASP9-F1
#
_cell.length_a   1.000
_cell.length_b   1.000
_cell.length_c   1.000
_cell.angle_alpha   90.00
_cell.angle_beta   90.00
_cell.angle_gamma   90.00
#
_symmetry.space_group_name_H-M   'P 1'
#
loop_
_entity.id
_entity.type
_entity.pdbx_description
1 polymer ?
#
loop_
_entity_poly.entity_id
_entity_poly.type
_entity_poly.pdbx_seq_one_letter_code
_entity_poly.pdbx_strand_id
1 'polypeptide(L)'
;MTENLKTENLKNNKLIIQTDCIDAVKLLIEKYKDDNYMIQRIYNHIVTYLPNTLETEYKNHEKRINRNNYLSEEQQIFIQVFLSKNKYYYLPNNNFYEYDGEKYLIIKEDDIIHKLLSTITKDGVLLQWKHKTKSIIIKQIKERSLFISIPETDTIQNVLNMLYPSFFTSKNSAKYFLTSIGDNIFKKNLNHIFLVSQKMKQFLTEIDSVALASISHNGTTNNFMTKYHENHSYENCRLIKINENFSINVWRELLKKIGLDLLCVAAHYSKRYENSDKFIENKADEELSNYSYYLKNTLQNEIANDFYNKYIIEVSNEVKMEWKNIHFLWKQFLSSSCLPNIIYSNTLKNILKEKYGLYDEITDSFFGITSKYLPLHSDFIKFWENTINIDNNSNSNINIFDSELEIDELASLFKYWSKGNSNNISNGTISEENILKILIHFFPNIEIIEDKYVLNVTSNMWNKLNDIDKSLVYVKQQIAAEHNLALISFDDAYNYYYKFCKSNSLPFLVSKRYFEKYLYFKLADHIVYDKFIKTSIFLSTL
;
A
#
# COMPACT_ATOMS: atom_id res chain seq x y z
N MET A 1 -33.06 -3.25 -55.39
CA MET A 1 -32.69 -2.52 -56.63
C MET A 1 -31.19 -2.60 -56.93
N THR A 2 -30.31 -2.66 -55.93
CA THR A 2 -28.85 -2.76 -56.06
C THR A 2 -28.31 -4.15 -56.45
N GLU A 3 -29.03 -5.25 -56.19
CA GLU A 3 -28.63 -6.60 -56.64
C GLU A 3 -28.91 -6.88 -58.13
N ASN A 4 -29.97 -6.28 -58.69
CA ASN A 4 -30.30 -6.42 -60.13
C ASN A 4 -29.28 -5.66 -61.02
N LEU A 5 -28.79 -4.50 -60.56
CA LEU A 5 -27.75 -3.74 -61.25
C LEU A 5 -26.37 -4.44 -61.25
N LYS A 6 -26.07 -5.25 -60.22
CA LYS A 6 -24.83 -6.05 -60.18
C LYS A 6 -24.89 -7.27 -61.10
N THR A 7 -26.04 -7.92 -61.19
CA THR A 7 -26.23 -9.10 -62.04
C THR A 7 -26.29 -8.77 -63.53
N GLU A 8 -26.85 -7.61 -63.92
CA GLU A 8 -26.80 -7.12 -65.30
C GLU A 8 -25.38 -6.73 -65.75
N ASN A 9 -24.61 -6.04 -64.89
CA ASN A 9 -23.22 -5.68 -65.20
C ASN A 9 -22.30 -6.90 -65.36
N LEU A 10 -22.49 -7.96 -64.58
CA LEU A 10 -21.74 -9.22 -64.71
C LEU A 10 -22.08 -9.98 -66.01
N LYS A 11 -23.32 -9.90 -66.48
CA LYS A 11 -23.73 -10.50 -67.76
C LYS A 11 -23.15 -9.74 -68.95
N ASN A 12 -23.17 -8.41 -68.91
CA ASN A 12 -22.59 -7.58 -69.96
C ASN A 12 -21.07 -7.77 -70.09
N ASN A 13 -20.34 -7.87 -68.98
CA ASN A 13 -18.89 -8.14 -69.02
C ASN A 13 -18.54 -9.51 -69.63
N LYS A 14 -19.34 -10.56 -69.35
CA LYS A 14 -19.11 -11.88 -69.96
C LYS A 14 -19.32 -11.87 -71.47
N LEU A 15 -20.32 -11.12 -71.94
CA LEU A 15 -20.60 -10.98 -73.37
C LEU A 15 -19.45 -10.30 -74.11
N ILE A 16 -18.88 -9.24 -73.52
CA ILE A 16 -17.74 -8.48 -74.08
C ILE A 16 -16.49 -9.38 -74.20
N ILE A 17 -16.17 -10.13 -73.15
CA ILE A 17 -15.03 -11.05 -73.16
C ILE A 17 -15.20 -12.13 -74.24
N GLN A 18 -16.42 -12.62 -74.43
CA GLN A 18 -16.73 -13.61 -75.45
C GLN A 18 -16.52 -13.05 -76.87
N THR A 19 -17.00 -11.84 -77.15
CA THR A 19 -16.81 -11.19 -78.45
C THR A 19 -15.33 -10.95 -78.75
N ASP A 20 -14.57 -10.45 -77.78
CA ASP A 20 -13.14 -10.16 -77.94
C ASP A 20 -12.33 -11.44 -78.22
N CYS A 21 -12.63 -12.54 -77.53
CA CYS A 21 -11.98 -13.83 -77.75
C CYS A 21 -12.27 -14.39 -79.14
N ILE A 22 -13.52 -14.29 -79.62
CA ILE A 22 -13.91 -14.75 -80.95
C ILE A 22 -13.20 -13.93 -82.03
N ASP A 23 -13.14 -12.61 -81.86
CA ASP A 23 -12.53 -11.72 -82.85
C ASP A 23 -11.00 -11.90 -82.91
N ALA A 24 -10.34 -12.12 -81.78
CA ALA A 24 -8.91 -12.46 -81.75
C ALA A 24 -8.61 -13.79 -82.47
N VAL A 25 -9.46 -14.81 -82.30
CA VAL A 25 -9.32 -16.10 -83.00
C VAL A 25 -9.56 -15.94 -84.50
N LYS A 26 -10.56 -15.17 -84.92
CA LYS A 26 -10.82 -14.88 -86.34
C LYS A 26 -9.63 -14.17 -86.98
N LEU A 27 -9.07 -13.16 -86.33
CA LEU A 27 -7.88 -12.44 -86.80
C LEU A 27 -6.67 -13.36 -86.98
N LEU A 28 -6.47 -14.32 -86.07
CA LEU A 28 -5.38 -15.30 -86.16
C LEU A 28 -5.59 -16.29 -87.31
N ILE A 29 -6.82 -16.75 -87.54
CA ILE A 29 -7.15 -17.64 -88.66
C ILE A 29 -6.97 -16.91 -90.01
N GLU A 30 -7.40 -15.66 -90.10
CA GLU A 30 -7.27 -14.85 -91.32
C GLU A 30 -5.80 -14.53 -91.64
N LYS A 31 -4.98 -14.23 -90.62
CA LYS A 31 -3.55 -13.92 -90.75
C LYS A 31 -2.72 -15.09 -91.28
N TYR A 32 -3.09 -16.33 -90.97
CA TYR A 32 -2.35 -17.54 -91.36
C TYR A 32 -3.12 -18.41 -92.37
N LYS A 33 -4.07 -17.83 -93.12
CA LYS A 33 -5.00 -18.56 -94.01
C LYS A 33 -4.33 -19.47 -95.06
N ASP A 34 -3.11 -19.12 -95.48
CA ASP A 34 -2.37 -19.83 -96.55
C ASP A 34 -1.34 -20.84 -95.99
N ASP A 35 -1.19 -20.93 -94.66
CA ASP A 35 -0.24 -21.82 -93.97
C ASP A 35 -1.00 -22.90 -93.18
N ASN A 36 -1.17 -24.07 -93.82
CA ASN A 36 -1.82 -25.23 -93.23
C ASN A 36 -1.17 -25.71 -91.93
N TYR A 37 0.15 -25.52 -91.76
CA TYR A 37 0.84 -25.90 -90.52
C TYR A 37 0.40 -25.00 -89.36
N MET A 38 0.31 -23.69 -89.60
CA MET A 38 -0.11 -22.71 -88.58
C MET A 38 -1.59 -22.84 -88.23
N ILE A 39 -2.48 -23.10 -89.20
CA ILE A 39 -3.91 -23.37 -88.94
C ILE A 39 -4.09 -24.61 -88.05
N GLN A 40 -3.37 -25.71 -88.35
CA GLN A 40 -3.40 -26.91 -87.52
C GLN A 40 -2.92 -26.64 -86.09
N ARG A 41 -1.90 -25.77 -85.94
CA ARG A 41 -1.38 -25.37 -84.63
C ARG A 41 -2.36 -24.52 -83.83
N ILE A 42 -3.04 -23.59 -84.49
CA ILE A 42 -4.12 -22.79 -83.89
C ILE A 42 -5.26 -23.70 -83.43
N TYR A 43 -5.69 -24.63 -84.28
CA TYR A 43 -6.70 -25.63 -83.92
C TYR A 43 -6.28 -26.44 -82.70
N ASN A 44 -5.06 -26.99 -82.69
CA ASN A 44 -4.56 -27.76 -81.55
C ASN A 44 -4.47 -26.91 -80.28
N HIS A 45 -4.00 -25.66 -80.35
CA HIS A 45 -3.95 -24.79 -79.17
C HIS A 45 -5.33 -24.43 -78.62
N ILE A 46 -6.31 -24.11 -79.47
CA ILE A 46 -7.64 -23.68 -79.04
C ILE A 46 -8.53 -24.86 -78.64
N VAL A 47 -8.49 -25.96 -79.40
CA VAL A 47 -9.42 -27.08 -79.23
C VAL A 47 -8.84 -28.17 -78.33
N THR A 48 -7.52 -28.42 -78.36
CA THR A 48 -6.92 -29.51 -77.57
C THR A 48 -6.15 -29.05 -76.32
N TYR A 49 -5.34 -27.99 -76.39
CA TYR A 49 -4.54 -27.56 -75.25
C TYR A 49 -5.28 -26.62 -74.29
N LEU A 50 -6.02 -25.64 -74.82
CA LEU A 50 -6.69 -24.62 -74.02
C LEU A 50 -7.74 -25.21 -73.05
N PRO A 51 -8.62 -26.15 -73.46
CA PRO A 51 -9.61 -26.74 -72.53
C PRO A 51 -8.92 -27.50 -71.40
N ASN A 52 -7.91 -28.32 -71.73
CA ASN A 52 -7.14 -29.07 -70.74
C ASN A 52 -6.41 -28.13 -69.77
N THR A 53 -5.80 -27.06 -70.28
CA THR A 53 -5.09 -26.06 -69.47
C THR A 53 -6.05 -25.36 -68.49
N LEU A 54 -7.20 -24.88 -68.99
CA LEU A 54 -8.23 -24.24 -68.17
C LEU A 54 -8.82 -25.20 -67.13
N GLU A 55 -9.00 -26.49 -67.47
CA GLU A 55 -9.50 -27.48 -66.52
C GLU A 55 -8.47 -27.76 -65.42
N THR A 56 -7.18 -27.83 -65.74
CA THR A 56 -6.12 -27.90 -64.71
C THR A 56 -6.03 -26.63 -63.87
N GLU A 57 -6.18 -25.45 -64.46
CA GLU A 57 -6.18 -24.19 -63.72
C GLU A 57 -7.38 -24.09 -62.78
N TYR A 58 -8.57 -24.53 -63.22
CA TYR A 58 -9.78 -24.60 -62.41
C TYR A 58 -9.62 -25.56 -61.23
N LYS A 59 -9.15 -26.78 -61.46
CA LYS A 59 -8.86 -27.76 -60.40
C LYS A 59 -7.82 -27.22 -59.41
N ASN A 60 -6.80 -26.52 -59.87
CA ASN A 60 -5.80 -25.87 -59.02
C ASN A 60 -6.35 -24.67 -58.25
N HIS A 61 -7.30 -23.93 -58.82
CA HIS A 61 -8.01 -22.86 -58.15
C HIS A 61 -8.95 -23.38 -57.05
N GLU A 62 -9.75 -24.42 -57.31
CA GLU A 62 -10.57 -25.09 -56.30
C GLU A 62 -9.72 -25.66 -55.16
N LYS A 63 -8.62 -26.37 -55.48
CA LYS A 63 -7.69 -26.87 -54.45
C LYS A 63 -7.11 -25.75 -53.59
N ARG A 64 -6.79 -24.59 -54.19
CA ARG A 64 -6.33 -23.40 -53.45
C ARG A 64 -7.40 -22.83 -52.54
N ILE A 65 -8.64 -22.72 -53.02
CA ILE A 65 -9.78 -22.26 -52.20
C ILE A 65 -10.04 -23.21 -51.03
N ASN A 66 -10.15 -24.51 -51.29
CA ASN A 66 -10.43 -25.51 -50.26
C ASN A 66 -9.34 -25.55 -49.21
N ARG A 67 -8.06 -25.49 -49.63
CA ARG A 67 -6.93 -25.39 -48.70
C ARG A 67 -6.96 -24.10 -47.87
N ASN A 68 -7.30 -22.98 -48.49
CA ASN A 68 -7.39 -21.68 -47.80
C ASN A 68 -8.52 -21.68 -46.75
N ASN A 69 -9.68 -22.27 -47.08
CA ASN A 69 -10.79 -22.42 -46.15
C ASN A 69 -10.41 -23.32 -44.97
N TYR A 70 -9.85 -24.51 -45.25
CA TYR A 70 -9.37 -25.44 -44.21
C TYR A 70 -8.34 -24.79 -43.27
N LEU A 71 -7.31 -24.12 -43.83
CA LEU A 71 -6.31 -23.42 -43.03
C LEU A 71 -6.89 -22.26 -42.22
N SER A 72 -7.94 -21.61 -42.71
CA SER A 72 -8.63 -20.54 -41.99
C SER A 72 -9.41 -21.07 -40.79
N GLU A 73 -10.08 -22.21 -40.93
CA GLU A 73 -10.77 -22.88 -39.82
C GLU A 73 -9.79 -23.35 -38.75
N GLU A 74 -8.73 -24.06 -39.15
CA GLU A 74 -7.66 -24.51 -38.24
C GLU A 74 -6.99 -23.33 -37.53
N GLN A 75 -6.75 -22.22 -38.24
CA GLN A 75 -6.20 -21.00 -37.63
C GLN A 75 -7.12 -20.45 -36.55
N GLN A 76 -8.43 -20.39 -36.78
CA GLN A 76 -9.39 -19.90 -35.79
C GLN A 76 -9.45 -20.80 -34.55
N ILE A 77 -9.50 -22.13 -34.75
CA ILE A 77 -9.49 -23.11 -33.67
C ILE A 77 -8.21 -22.96 -32.84
N PHE A 78 -7.05 -22.90 -33.50
CA PHE A 78 -5.77 -22.71 -32.83
C PHE A 78 -5.73 -21.43 -32.01
N ILE A 79 -6.17 -20.30 -32.57
CA ILE A 79 -6.22 -19.01 -31.87
C ILE A 79 -7.09 -19.12 -30.61
N GLN A 80 -8.27 -19.74 -30.72
CA GLN A 80 -9.20 -19.90 -29.60
C GLN A 80 -8.61 -20.79 -28.50
N VAL A 81 -7.99 -21.92 -28.86
CA VAL A 81 -7.35 -22.84 -27.90
C VAL A 81 -6.13 -22.18 -27.25
N PHE A 82 -5.31 -21.47 -28.03
CA PHE A 82 -4.12 -20.81 -27.50
C PHE A 82 -4.46 -19.69 -26.50
N LEU A 83 -5.44 -18.86 -26.82
CA LEU A 83 -5.87 -17.74 -25.98
C LEU A 83 -6.75 -18.13 -24.79
N SER A 84 -7.30 -19.34 -24.78
CA SER A 84 -8.01 -19.90 -23.61
C SER A 84 -7.04 -20.58 -22.64
N LYS A 85 -6.02 -21.28 -23.17
CA LYS A 85 -4.96 -21.89 -22.35
C LYS A 85 -4.03 -20.86 -21.73
N ASN A 86 -3.72 -19.77 -22.45
CA ASN A 86 -2.83 -18.72 -21.97
C ASN A 86 -3.61 -17.42 -21.79
N LYS A 87 -3.81 -17.01 -20.54
CA LYS A 87 -4.52 -15.78 -20.19
C LYS A 87 -3.57 -14.58 -20.31
N TYR A 88 -3.39 -14.09 -21.53
CA TYR A 88 -2.60 -12.90 -21.81
C TYR A 88 -3.43 -11.62 -21.84
N TYR A 89 -2.86 -10.54 -21.32
CA TYR A 89 -3.44 -9.20 -21.29
C TYR A 89 -2.41 -8.15 -21.69
N TYR A 90 -2.90 -6.95 -21.99
CA TYR A 90 -2.10 -5.83 -22.43
C TYR A 90 -2.54 -4.52 -21.77
N LEU A 91 -1.59 -3.62 -21.55
CA LEU A 91 -1.87 -2.21 -21.24
C LEU A 91 -1.14 -1.29 -22.24
N PRO A 92 -1.66 -0.08 -22.52
CA PRO A 92 -1.09 0.86 -23.49
C PRO A 92 0.33 1.39 -23.16
N ASN A 93 0.93 0.93 -22.08
CA ASN A 93 2.30 1.23 -21.64
C ASN A 93 3.36 0.29 -22.27
N ASN A 94 3.01 -0.45 -23.32
CA ASN A 94 3.82 -1.49 -23.96
C ASN A 94 4.14 -2.71 -23.09
N ASN A 95 3.49 -2.88 -21.95
CA ASN A 95 3.66 -4.07 -21.12
C ASN A 95 2.59 -5.13 -21.45
N PHE A 96 3.04 -6.38 -21.48
CA PHE A 96 2.19 -7.55 -21.57
C PHE A 96 2.15 -8.26 -20.22
N TYR A 97 1.03 -8.94 -19.96
CA TYR A 97 0.80 -9.62 -18.70
C TYR A 97 0.30 -11.05 -18.95
N GLU A 98 0.79 -12.00 -18.16
CA GLU A 98 0.26 -13.38 -18.08
C GLU A 98 -0.43 -13.57 -16.74
N TYR A 99 -1.55 -14.28 -16.75
CA TYR A 99 -2.17 -14.78 -15.55
C TYR A 99 -2.11 -16.31 -15.55
N ASP A 100 -1.38 -16.89 -14.60
CA ASP A 100 -1.16 -18.34 -14.50
C ASP A 100 -2.29 -19.09 -13.78
N GLY A 101 -3.26 -18.35 -13.20
CA GLY A 101 -4.33 -18.89 -12.36
C GLY A 101 -4.15 -18.60 -10.87
N GLU A 102 -2.93 -18.24 -10.45
CA GLU A 102 -2.60 -17.88 -9.06
C GLU A 102 -2.10 -16.43 -8.95
N LYS A 103 -1.28 -15.96 -9.90
CA LYS A 103 -0.59 -14.66 -9.89
C LYS A 103 -0.52 -14.02 -11.28
N TYR A 104 -0.46 -12.71 -11.30
CA TYR A 104 -0.21 -11.90 -12.48
C TYR A 104 1.29 -11.61 -12.61
N LEU A 105 1.82 -11.78 -13.83
CA LEU A 105 3.22 -11.57 -14.15
C LEU A 105 3.38 -10.62 -15.33
N ILE A 106 4.38 -9.75 -15.27
CA ILE A 106 4.78 -8.90 -16.40
C ILE A 106 5.70 -9.73 -17.30
N ILE A 107 5.33 -9.85 -18.57
CA ILE A 107 6.07 -10.64 -19.56
C ILE A 107 6.48 -9.78 -20.75
N LYS A 108 7.50 -10.22 -21.50
CA LYS A 108 7.92 -9.54 -22.74
C LYS A 108 7.14 -10.09 -23.93
N GLU A 109 6.98 -9.26 -24.96
CA GLU A 109 6.35 -9.70 -26.22
C GLU A 109 7.09 -10.90 -26.83
N ASP A 110 8.43 -10.91 -26.74
CA ASP A 110 9.29 -11.98 -27.26
C ASP A 110 8.99 -13.35 -26.62
N ASP A 111 8.67 -13.39 -25.33
CA ASP A 111 8.34 -14.63 -24.62
C ASP A 111 7.02 -15.22 -25.13
N ILE A 112 6.02 -14.35 -25.36
CA ILE A 112 4.73 -14.72 -25.97
C ILE A 112 4.97 -15.28 -27.38
N ILE A 113 5.79 -14.58 -28.16
CA ILE A 113 6.13 -14.98 -29.53
C ILE A 113 6.83 -16.32 -29.55
N HIS A 114 7.79 -16.55 -28.65
CA HIS A 114 8.52 -17.81 -28.54
C HIS A 114 7.58 -18.96 -28.18
N LYS A 115 6.69 -18.77 -27.19
CA LYS A 115 5.68 -19.78 -26.79
C LYS A 115 4.73 -20.09 -27.94
N LEU A 116 4.27 -19.06 -28.65
CA LEU A 116 3.36 -19.15 -29.80
C LEU A 116 3.99 -19.87 -31.00
N LEU A 117 5.22 -19.52 -31.36
CA LEU A 117 5.92 -20.16 -32.49
C LEU A 117 6.26 -21.62 -32.17
N SER A 118 6.63 -21.91 -30.92
CA SER A 118 6.88 -23.26 -30.45
C SER A 118 5.63 -24.14 -30.52
N THR A 119 4.44 -23.63 -30.16
CA THR A 119 3.18 -24.36 -30.31
C THR A 119 2.78 -24.55 -31.76
N ILE A 120 2.89 -23.52 -32.62
CA ILE A 120 2.61 -23.65 -34.06
C ILE A 120 3.50 -24.70 -34.73
N THR A 121 4.77 -24.78 -34.31
CA THR A 121 5.74 -25.73 -34.86
C THR A 121 5.41 -27.18 -34.48
N LYS A 122 4.81 -27.40 -33.30
CA LYS A 122 4.35 -28.72 -32.85
C LYS A 122 3.12 -29.20 -33.62
N ASP A 123 2.18 -28.31 -33.92
CA ASP A 123 0.96 -28.68 -34.67
C ASP A 123 1.24 -28.91 -36.17
N GLY A 124 2.24 -28.26 -36.75
CA GLY A 124 2.71 -28.49 -38.12
C GLY A 124 1.79 -27.97 -39.23
N VAL A 125 0.47 -27.97 -39.04
CA VAL A 125 -0.56 -27.58 -40.02
C VAL A 125 -0.47 -26.09 -40.39
N LEU A 126 -0.22 -25.22 -39.40
CA LEU A 126 -0.22 -23.76 -39.56
C LEU A 126 1.16 -23.16 -39.85
N LEU A 127 2.18 -23.97 -40.13
CA LEU A 127 3.57 -23.51 -40.30
C LEU A 127 3.70 -22.45 -41.41
N GLN A 128 2.96 -22.63 -42.51
CA GLN A 128 2.95 -21.70 -43.65
C GLN A 128 2.31 -20.35 -43.31
N TRP A 129 1.42 -20.33 -42.31
CA TRP A 129 0.71 -19.12 -41.87
C TRP A 129 1.26 -18.55 -40.56
N LYS A 130 2.42 -19.03 -40.08
CA LYS A 130 3.00 -18.66 -38.78
C LYS A 130 3.05 -17.14 -38.53
N HIS A 131 3.46 -16.35 -39.52
CA HIS A 131 3.56 -14.90 -39.41
C HIS A 131 2.18 -14.23 -39.35
N LYS A 132 1.24 -14.71 -40.16
CA LYS A 132 -0.15 -14.22 -40.19
C LYS A 132 -0.84 -14.53 -38.85
N THR A 133 -0.72 -15.78 -38.37
CA THR A 133 -1.28 -16.21 -37.07
C THR A 133 -0.67 -15.43 -35.91
N LYS A 134 0.66 -15.23 -35.90
CA LYS A 134 1.35 -14.39 -34.91
C LYS A 134 0.72 -12.99 -34.85
N SER A 135 0.63 -12.30 -35.99
CA SER A 135 0.11 -10.92 -36.02
C SER A 135 -1.33 -10.82 -35.53
N ILE A 136 -2.17 -11.81 -35.86
CA ILE A 136 -3.57 -11.85 -35.40
C ILE A 136 -3.64 -12.05 -33.89
N ILE A 137 -2.89 -13.02 -33.34
CA ILE A 137 -2.90 -13.29 -31.89
C ILE A 137 -2.39 -12.09 -31.09
N ILE A 138 -1.27 -11.49 -31.51
CA ILE A 138 -0.73 -10.30 -30.82
C ILE A 138 -1.74 -9.13 -30.88
N LYS A 139 -2.44 -8.93 -32.01
CA LYS A 139 -3.49 -7.92 -32.11
C LYS A 139 -4.64 -8.21 -31.13
N GLN A 140 -5.12 -9.45 -31.05
CA GLN A 140 -6.17 -9.85 -30.11
C GLN A 140 -5.75 -9.73 -28.64
N ILE A 141 -4.48 -9.99 -28.32
CA ILE A 141 -3.94 -9.76 -26.96
C ILE A 141 -3.93 -8.26 -26.64
N LYS A 142 -3.52 -7.42 -27.59
CA LYS A 142 -3.51 -5.94 -27.42
C LYS A 142 -4.91 -5.35 -27.22
N GLU A 143 -5.96 -6.02 -27.71
CA GLU A 143 -7.36 -5.63 -27.47
C GLU A 143 -7.87 -6.02 -26.08
N ARG A 144 -7.21 -6.95 -25.36
CA ARG A 144 -7.58 -7.40 -24.02
C ARG A 144 -6.88 -6.59 -22.94
N SER A 145 -7.59 -5.60 -22.38
CA SER A 145 -7.08 -4.83 -21.23
C SER A 145 -6.91 -5.70 -19.98
N LEU A 146 -5.82 -5.48 -19.24
CA LEU A 146 -5.57 -6.13 -17.94
C LEU A 146 -6.73 -5.93 -16.96
N PHE A 147 -7.38 -4.76 -16.95
CA PHE A 147 -8.46 -4.46 -16.01
C PHE A 147 -9.79 -5.17 -16.32
N ILE A 148 -9.86 -5.91 -17.43
CA ILE A 148 -10.99 -6.78 -17.76
C ILE A 148 -10.80 -8.17 -17.15
N SER A 149 -9.59 -8.51 -16.69
CA SER A 149 -9.29 -9.80 -16.09
C SER A 149 -10.18 -10.10 -14.88
N ILE A 150 -10.50 -11.39 -14.73
CA ILE A 150 -11.22 -11.92 -13.57
C ILE A 150 -10.23 -12.82 -12.84
N PRO A 151 -9.71 -12.39 -11.69
CA PRO A 151 -8.86 -13.22 -10.86
C PRO A 151 -9.66 -14.40 -10.29
N GLU A 152 -9.02 -15.56 -10.22
CA GLU A 152 -9.53 -16.75 -9.54
C GLU A 152 -9.67 -16.51 -8.03
N THR A 153 -10.46 -17.36 -7.38
CA THR A 153 -10.75 -17.24 -5.95
C THR A 153 -9.48 -17.29 -5.10
N ASP A 154 -8.49 -18.09 -5.48
CA ASP A 154 -7.24 -18.24 -4.73
C ASP A 154 -6.41 -16.94 -4.75
N THR A 155 -6.30 -16.28 -5.91
CA THR A 155 -5.65 -14.96 -6.02
C THR A 155 -6.37 -13.92 -5.15
N ILE A 156 -7.71 -13.91 -5.17
CA ILE A 156 -8.50 -13.00 -4.35
C ILE A 156 -8.27 -13.25 -2.85
N GLN A 157 -8.30 -14.52 -2.41
CA GLN A 157 -8.06 -14.84 -1.00
C GLN A 157 -6.63 -14.56 -0.59
N ASN A 158 -5.64 -14.77 -1.46
CA ASN A 158 -4.24 -14.44 -1.19
C ASN A 158 -4.08 -12.94 -0.90
N VAL A 159 -4.67 -12.06 -1.74
CA VAL A 159 -4.65 -10.61 -1.49
C VAL A 159 -5.39 -10.25 -0.20
N LEU A 160 -6.59 -10.83 0.02
CA LEU A 160 -7.38 -10.54 1.22
C LEU A 160 -6.70 -10.98 2.52
N ASN A 161 -6.07 -12.16 2.53
CA ASN A 161 -5.39 -12.71 3.72
C ASN A 161 -4.11 -11.94 4.08
N MET A 162 -3.56 -11.16 3.15
CA MET A 162 -2.48 -10.22 3.47
C MET A 162 -3.03 -8.95 4.13
N LEU A 163 -4.11 -8.39 3.58
CA LEU A 163 -4.71 -7.16 4.10
C LEU A 163 -5.44 -7.37 5.44
N TYR A 164 -6.13 -8.50 5.59
CA TYR A 164 -6.84 -8.91 6.79
C TYR A 164 -6.13 -10.13 7.41
N PRO A 165 -5.78 -10.11 8.72
CA PRO A 165 -6.17 -9.14 9.75
C PRO A 165 -5.18 -7.98 9.95
N SER A 166 -4.14 -7.87 9.14
CA SER A 166 -3.01 -6.95 9.37
C SER A 166 -3.42 -5.47 9.39
N PHE A 167 -4.06 -4.98 8.33
CA PHE A 167 -4.52 -3.59 8.20
C PHE A 167 -5.98 -3.41 8.58
N PHE A 168 -6.78 -4.45 8.39
CA PHE A 168 -8.22 -4.35 8.51
C PHE A 168 -8.74 -5.33 9.54
N THR A 169 -9.75 -4.92 10.31
CA THR A 169 -10.41 -5.76 11.31
C THR A 169 -11.36 -6.78 10.68
N SER A 170 -11.72 -6.62 9.40
CA SER A 170 -12.65 -7.52 8.71
C SER A 170 -12.28 -7.71 7.23
N LYS A 171 -12.73 -8.81 6.63
CA LYS A 171 -12.61 -9.00 5.17
C LYS A 171 -13.43 -7.96 4.37
N ASN A 172 -14.53 -7.46 4.94
CA ASN A 172 -15.36 -6.45 4.28
C ASN A 172 -14.68 -5.09 4.21
N SER A 173 -13.98 -4.66 5.27
CA SER A 173 -13.19 -3.43 5.25
C SER A 173 -12.03 -3.51 4.24
N ALA A 174 -11.37 -4.67 4.14
CA ALA A 174 -10.37 -4.90 3.09
C ALA A 174 -10.97 -4.84 1.67
N LYS A 175 -12.14 -5.45 1.44
CA LYS A 175 -12.84 -5.36 0.15
C LYS A 175 -13.28 -3.93 -0.17
N TYR A 176 -13.77 -3.18 0.81
CA TYR A 176 -14.13 -1.78 0.64
C TYR A 176 -12.92 -0.96 0.18
N PHE A 177 -11.79 -1.09 0.88
CA PHE A 177 -10.53 -0.45 0.53
C PHE A 177 -10.06 -0.80 -0.89
N LEU A 178 -10.07 -2.09 -1.25
CA LEU A 178 -9.73 -2.54 -2.61
C LEU A 178 -10.69 -1.99 -3.66
N THR A 179 -11.98 -1.88 -3.34
CA THR A 179 -12.98 -1.29 -4.24
C THR A 179 -12.69 0.19 -4.46
N SER A 180 -12.31 0.95 -3.41
CA SER A 180 -11.91 2.35 -3.52
C SER A 180 -10.65 2.55 -4.37
N ILE A 181 -9.63 1.67 -4.24
CA ILE A 181 -8.46 1.69 -5.14
C ILE A 181 -8.89 1.42 -6.59
N GLY A 182 -9.75 0.43 -6.80
CA GLY A 182 -10.26 0.10 -8.12
C GLY A 182 -11.02 1.25 -8.76
N ASP A 183 -11.82 1.98 -7.97
CA ASP A 183 -12.53 3.18 -8.43
C ASP A 183 -11.55 4.24 -8.93
N ASN A 184 -10.42 4.42 -8.25
CA ASN A 184 -9.37 5.35 -8.69
C ASN A 184 -8.70 4.91 -9.99
N ILE A 185 -8.43 3.61 -10.16
CA ILE A 185 -7.89 3.04 -11.41
C ILE A 185 -8.84 3.32 -12.58
N PHE A 186 -10.15 3.23 -12.35
CA PHE A 186 -11.18 3.54 -13.35
C PHE A 186 -11.62 5.00 -13.37
N LYS A 187 -11.03 5.87 -12.55
CA LYS A 187 -11.38 7.30 -12.41
C LYS A 187 -12.87 7.52 -12.10
N LYS A 188 -13.48 6.66 -11.30
CA LYS A 188 -14.86 6.79 -10.81
C LYS A 188 -14.88 7.69 -9.57
N ASN A 189 -15.98 8.40 -9.37
CA ASN A 189 -16.24 9.18 -8.15
C ASN A 189 -15.08 10.10 -7.71
N LEU A 190 -14.54 10.87 -8.66
CA LEU A 190 -13.37 11.74 -8.46
C LEU A 190 -13.53 12.79 -7.35
N ASN A 191 -14.77 13.07 -6.94
CA ASN A 191 -15.09 14.03 -5.90
C ASN A 191 -14.98 13.44 -4.49
N HIS A 192 -14.94 12.11 -4.34
CA HIS A 192 -14.85 11.47 -3.03
C HIS A 192 -13.47 11.64 -2.43
N ILE A 193 -13.43 11.87 -1.12
CA ILE A 193 -12.21 12.00 -0.34
C ILE A 193 -12.22 10.94 0.74
N PHE A 194 -11.24 10.04 0.70
CA PHE A 194 -11.09 8.99 1.69
C PHE A 194 -10.13 9.44 2.78
N LEU A 195 -10.66 9.72 3.97
CA LEU A 195 -9.82 10.12 5.09
C LEU A 195 -9.23 8.89 5.77
N VAL A 196 -7.91 8.90 5.93
CA VAL A 196 -7.10 7.81 6.49
C VAL A 196 -6.17 8.30 7.59
N SER A 197 -5.65 7.39 8.42
CA SER A 197 -4.66 7.74 9.44
C SER A 197 -3.31 8.13 8.82
N GLN A 198 -2.51 8.90 9.56
CA GLN A 198 -1.20 9.36 9.09
C GLN A 198 -0.24 8.20 8.76
N LYS A 199 -0.31 7.09 9.53
CA LYS A 199 0.51 5.88 9.31
C LYS A 199 0.23 5.24 7.94
N MET A 200 -0.98 5.38 7.41
CA MET A 200 -1.38 4.82 6.11
C MET A 200 -0.70 5.54 4.92
N LYS A 201 -0.25 6.78 5.09
CA LYS A 201 0.30 7.60 4.00
C LYS A 201 1.49 6.93 3.29
N GLN A 202 2.39 6.33 4.06
CA GLN A 202 3.55 5.64 3.49
C GLN A 202 3.13 4.40 2.71
N PHE A 203 2.20 3.61 3.24
CA PHE A 203 1.66 2.44 2.54
C PHE A 203 0.97 2.81 1.21
N LEU A 204 0.16 3.87 1.21
CA LEU A 204 -0.47 4.39 -0.01
C LEU A 204 0.56 4.87 -1.05
N THR A 205 1.64 5.52 -0.59
CA THR A 205 2.75 5.93 -1.46
C THR A 205 3.43 4.74 -2.11
N GLU A 206 3.63 3.64 -1.37
CA GLU A 206 4.18 2.40 -1.91
C GLU A 206 3.21 1.75 -2.91
N ILE A 207 1.90 1.75 -2.67
CA ILE A 207 0.90 1.29 -3.65
C ILE A 207 0.99 2.10 -4.93
N ASP A 208 1.06 3.43 -4.85
CA ASP A 208 1.22 4.28 -6.03
C ASP A 208 2.53 4.00 -6.77
N SER A 209 3.62 3.73 -6.04
CA SER A 209 4.90 3.35 -6.66
C SER A 209 4.79 2.03 -7.44
N VAL A 210 4.07 1.04 -6.90
CA VAL A 210 3.83 -0.24 -7.57
C VAL A 210 2.87 -0.06 -8.74
N ALA A 211 1.85 0.77 -8.61
CA ALA A 211 0.94 1.08 -9.72
C ALA A 211 1.68 1.77 -10.87
N LEU A 212 2.55 2.73 -10.58
CA LEU A 212 3.39 3.38 -11.58
C LEU A 212 4.35 2.39 -12.24
N ALA A 213 5.02 1.54 -11.46
CA ALA A 213 5.97 0.57 -11.99
C ALA A 213 5.31 -0.55 -12.80
N SER A 214 4.14 -1.03 -12.38
CA SER A 214 3.51 -2.22 -12.95
C SER A 214 2.49 -1.92 -14.03
N ILE A 215 1.65 -0.87 -13.87
CA ILE A 215 0.57 -0.52 -14.81
C ILE A 215 0.72 0.90 -15.40
N SER A 216 1.77 1.63 -15.02
CA SER A 216 2.04 3.02 -15.48
C SER A 216 0.87 3.97 -15.19
N HIS A 217 0.14 3.72 -14.10
CA HIS A 217 -0.97 4.55 -13.66
C HIS A 217 -0.51 5.46 -12.52
N ASN A 218 -0.77 6.77 -12.65
CA ASN A 218 -0.47 7.73 -11.61
C ASN A 218 -1.71 8.03 -10.77
N GLY A 219 -1.50 8.19 -9.45
CA GLY A 219 -2.53 8.69 -8.56
C GLY A 219 -3.64 7.69 -8.25
N THR A 220 -3.29 6.41 -8.10
CA THR A 220 -4.22 5.40 -7.57
C THR A 220 -4.62 5.69 -6.12
N THR A 221 -3.89 6.55 -5.41
CA THR A 221 -4.22 6.96 -4.04
C THR A 221 -4.46 8.46 -3.84
N ASN A 222 -4.63 9.25 -4.91
CA ASN A 222 -4.70 10.73 -4.83
C ASN A 222 -5.85 11.29 -3.98
N ASN A 223 -6.96 10.58 -3.89
CA ASN A 223 -8.11 10.99 -3.09
C ASN A 223 -8.05 10.51 -1.64
N PHE A 224 -6.99 9.80 -1.24
CA PHE A 224 -6.76 9.43 0.14
C PHE A 224 -6.00 10.55 0.84
N MET A 225 -6.59 11.11 1.89
CA MET A 225 -6.04 12.26 2.61
C MET A 225 -5.90 11.96 4.10
N THR A 226 -4.80 12.42 4.71
CA THR A 226 -4.56 12.23 6.15
C THR A 226 -5.12 13.35 7.02
N LYS A 227 -5.48 14.47 6.40
CA LYS A 227 -6.04 15.64 7.07
C LYS A 227 -7.25 16.14 6.29
N TYR A 228 -8.27 16.53 7.04
CA TYR A 228 -9.40 17.27 6.50
C TYR A 228 -8.96 18.69 6.11
N HIS A 229 -9.54 19.23 5.05
CA HIS A 229 -9.40 20.62 4.65
C HIS A 229 -10.78 21.30 4.65
N GLU A 230 -10.86 22.57 5.08
CA GLU A 230 -12.13 23.31 5.18
C GLU A 230 -12.91 23.37 3.87
N ASN A 231 -12.20 23.32 2.74
CA ASN A 231 -12.78 23.36 1.40
C ASN A 231 -13.49 22.04 1.00
N HIS A 232 -13.40 20.99 1.81
CA HIS A 232 -14.01 19.70 1.52
C HIS A 232 -15.40 19.60 2.12
N SER A 233 -16.41 19.30 1.30
CA SER A 233 -17.73 18.98 1.84
C SER A 233 -17.71 17.65 2.57
N TYR A 234 -18.31 17.62 3.76
CA TYR A 234 -18.50 16.41 4.57
C TYR A 234 -19.27 15.31 3.80
N GLU A 235 -20.21 15.70 2.93
CA GLU A 235 -20.97 14.78 2.06
C GLU A 235 -20.10 13.94 1.13
N ASN A 236 -18.94 14.48 0.74
CA ASN A 236 -17.97 13.82 -0.15
C ASN A 236 -16.88 13.05 0.61
N CYS A 237 -16.82 13.20 1.94
CA CYS A 237 -15.82 12.52 2.76
C CYS A 237 -16.30 11.10 3.11
N ARG A 238 -15.37 10.15 3.07
CA ARG A 238 -15.55 8.76 3.50
C ARG A 238 -14.46 8.40 4.47
N LEU A 239 -14.78 7.63 5.50
CA LEU A 239 -13.79 7.15 6.47
C LEU A 239 -13.37 5.71 6.16
N ILE A 240 -12.09 5.42 6.37
CA ILE A 240 -11.55 4.06 6.27
C ILE A 240 -10.84 3.73 7.56
N LYS A 241 -11.35 2.71 8.27
CA LYS A 241 -10.81 2.22 9.53
C LYS A 241 -9.64 1.28 9.25
N ILE A 242 -8.49 1.56 9.86
CA ILE A 242 -7.25 0.82 9.64
C ILE A 242 -6.61 0.53 11.00
N ASN A 243 -6.02 -0.64 11.15
CA ASN A 243 -5.20 -1.02 12.29
C ASN A 243 -3.87 -0.27 12.23
N GLU A 244 -3.48 0.36 13.34
CA GLU A 244 -2.27 1.20 13.39
C GLU A 244 -0.98 0.43 13.74
N ASN A 245 -1.05 -0.90 13.82
CA ASN A 245 0.00 -1.78 14.35
C ASN A 245 0.73 -2.56 13.26
N PHE A 246 1.22 -1.91 12.20
CA PHE A 246 1.96 -2.58 11.12
C PHE A 246 3.36 -1.99 10.89
N SER A 247 4.32 -2.85 10.54
CA SER A 247 5.71 -2.47 10.24
C SER A 247 5.89 -2.15 8.75
N ILE A 248 6.37 -0.94 8.45
CA ILE A 248 6.50 -0.43 7.07
C ILE A 248 7.44 -1.29 6.20
N ASN A 249 8.55 -1.76 6.78
CA ASN A 249 9.56 -2.53 6.03
C ASN A 249 9.03 -3.86 5.50
N VAL A 250 8.26 -4.58 6.31
CA VAL A 250 7.67 -5.87 5.93
C VAL A 250 6.70 -5.69 4.75
N TRP A 251 5.95 -4.59 4.75
CA TRP A 251 4.96 -4.33 3.71
C TRP A 251 5.53 -3.92 2.38
N ARG A 252 6.62 -3.15 2.36
CA ARG A 252 7.32 -2.83 1.11
C ARG A 252 7.78 -4.09 0.39
N GLU A 253 8.22 -5.12 1.11
CA GLU A 253 8.59 -6.41 0.52
C GLU A 253 7.37 -7.21 0.04
N LEU A 254 6.26 -7.16 0.79
CA LEU A 254 5.02 -7.84 0.40
C LEU A 254 4.38 -7.20 -0.84
N LEU A 255 4.28 -5.86 -0.91
CA LEU A 255 3.74 -5.14 -2.06
C LEU A 255 4.57 -5.38 -3.33
N LYS A 256 5.90 -5.55 -3.21
CA LYS A 256 6.73 -5.97 -4.35
C LYS A 256 6.36 -7.36 -4.90
N LYS A 257 5.88 -8.27 -4.04
CA LYS A 257 5.51 -9.64 -4.42
C LYS A 257 4.09 -9.76 -4.96
N ILE A 258 3.13 -9.07 -4.37
CA ILE A 258 1.68 -9.24 -4.68
C ILE A 258 1.01 -7.97 -5.22
N GLY A 259 1.75 -6.88 -5.43
CA GLY A 259 1.13 -5.59 -5.73
C GLY A 259 0.40 -5.56 -7.07
N LEU A 260 0.86 -6.31 -8.08
CA LEU A 260 0.12 -6.46 -9.34
C LEU A 260 -1.20 -7.21 -9.12
N ASP A 261 -1.17 -8.33 -8.36
CA ASP A 261 -2.37 -9.07 -7.98
C ASP A 261 -3.36 -8.17 -7.24
N LEU A 262 -2.86 -7.36 -6.30
CA LEU A 262 -3.66 -6.41 -5.53
C LEU A 262 -4.39 -5.41 -6.45
N LEU A 263 -3.70 -4.84 -7.43
CA LEU A 263 -4.28 -3.88 -8.38
C LEU A 263 -5.33 -4.55 -9.29
N CYS A 264 -5.08 -5.78 -9.75
CA CYS A 264 -6.05 -6.53 -10.54
C CYS A 264 -7.29 -6.93 -9.73
N VAL A 265 -7.12 -7.36 -8.47
CA VAL A 265 -8.23 -7.64 -7.55
C VAL A 265 -9.02 -6.37 -7.23
N ALA A 266 -8.35 -5.23 -7.01
CA ALA A 266 -8.99 -3.94 -6.82
C ALA A 266 -9.86 -3.54 -8.02
N ALA A 267 -9.31 -3.62 -9.23
CA ALA A 267 -10.05 -3.38 -10.47
C ALA A 267 -11.24 -4.34 -10.61
N HIS A 268 -11.05 -5.63 -10.32
CA HIS A 268 -12.15 -6.60 -10.34
C HIS A 268 -13.28 -6.21 -9.38
N TYR A 269 -12.97 -5.80 -8.15
CA TYR A 269 -13.99 -5.41 -7.17
C TYR A 269 -14.73 -4.14 -7.55
N SER A 270 -14.04 -3.10 -8.01
CA SER A 270 -14.70 -1.89 -8.53
C SER A 270 -15.64 -2.19 -9.70
N LYS A 271 -15.29 -3.12 -10.60
CA LYS A 271 -16.19 -3.52 -11.69
C LYS A 271 -17.37 -4.37 -11.18
N ARG A 272 -17.11 -5.32 -10.27
CA ARG A 272 -18.11 -6.24 -9.72
C ARG A 272 -19.17 -5.54 -8.90
N TYR A 273 -18.77 -4.57 -8.07
CA TYR A 273 -19.66 -3.81 -7.19
C TYR A 273 -20.05 -2.44 -7.77
N GLU A 274 -19.60 -2.15 -8.99
CA GLU A 274 -19.77 -0.90 -9.71
C GLU A 274 -19.01 0.31 -9.11
N ASN A 275 -19.07 0.51 -7.79
CA ASN A 275 -18.23 1.47 -7.06
C ASN A 275 -18.20 1.19 -5.53
N SER A 276 -17.39 1.95 -4.80
CA SER A 276 -17.18 1.83 -3.36
C SER A 276 -18.44 2.10 -2.52
N ASP A 277 -19.26 3.08 -2.90
CA ASP A 277 -20.49 3.43 -2.18
C ASP A 277 -21.56 2.34 -2.36
N LYS A 278 -21.71 1.81 -3.58
CA LYS A 278 -22.60 0.66 -3.88
C LYS A 278 -22.15 -0.61 -3.18
N PHE A 279 -20.85 -0.80 -2.95
CA PHE A 279 -20.35 -1.87 -2.10
C PHE A 279 -20.84 -1.70 -0.66
N ILE A 280 -20.72 -0.49 -0.09
CA ILE A 280 -21.19 -0.21 1.27
C ILE A 280 -22.69 -0.49 1.38
N GLU A 281 -23.50 0.06 0.47
CA GLU A 281 -24.96 -0.04 0.52
C GLU A 281 -25.47 -1.48 0.43
N ASN A 282 -24.80 -2.35 -0.34
CA ASN A 282 -25.34 -3.67 -0.68
C ASN A 282 -24.62 -4.85 -0.02
N LYS A 283 -23.40 -4.66 0.49
CA LYS A 283 -22.53 -5.75 0.96
C LYS A 283 -21.81 -5.48 2.28
N ALA A 284 -21.64 -4.23 2.69
CA ALA A 284 -21.02 -3.94 3.97
C ALA A 284 -21.96 -4.30 5.13
N ASP A 285 -21.33 -4.63 6.24
CA ASP A 285 -21.95 -4.73 7.56
C ASP A 285 -22.32 -3.33 8.09
N GLU A 286 -23.29 -3.29 9.00
CA GLU A 286 -23.84 -2.04 9.54
C GLU A 286 -22.77 -1.19 10.24
N GLU A 287 -21.84 -1.83 10.97
CA GLU A 287 -20.72 -1.14 11.61
C GLU A 287 -19.82 -0.43 10.58
N LEU A 288 -19.45 -1.14 9.51
CA LEU A 288 -18.64 -0.57 8.43
C LEU A 288 -19.37 0.55 7.69
N SER A 289 -20.66 0.39 7.43
CA SER A 289 -21.49 1.40 6.76
C SER A 289 -21.58 2.68 7.59
N ASN A 290 -21.93 2.56 8.88
CA ASN A 290 -22.07 3.68 9.80
C ASN A 290 -20.76 4.44 9.97
N TYR A 291 -19.64 3.72 10.09
CA TYR A 291 -18.33 4.35 10.17
C TYR A 291 -17.95 5.04 8.85
N SER A 292 -18.08 4.36 7.70
CA SER A 292 -17.64 4.90 6.40
C SER A 292 -18.42 6.15 6.00
N TYR A 293 -19.72 6.21 6.33
CA TYR A 293 -20.60 7.35 6.09
C TYR A 293 -20.77 8.31 7.27
N TYR A 294 -19.98 8.17 8.35
CA TYR A 294 -20.10 9.02 9.53
C TYR A 294 -20.12 10.51 9.15
N LEU A 295 -19.09 11.00 8.46
CA LEU A 295 -19.03 12.41 8.04
C LEU A 295 -20.11 12.79 7.03
N LYS A 296 -20.52 11.87 6.15
CA LYS A 296 -21.59 12.12 5.19
C LYS A 296 -22.93 12.40 5.90
N ASN A 297 -23.14 11.76 7.04
CA ASN A 297 -24.42 11.74 7.74
C ASN A 297 -24.45 12.62 9.00
N THR A 298 -23.32 13.18 9.44
CA THR A 298 -23.25 13.99 10.67
C THR A 298 -22.70 15.39 10.39
N LEU A 299 -23.29 16.40 11.02
CA LEU A 299 -22.82 17.78 10.95
C LEU A 299 -21.70 18.05 11.98
N GLN A 300 -20.85 19.06 11.71
CA GLN A 300 -19.76 19.47 12.63
C GLN A 300 -20.25 19.73 14.06
N ASN A 301 -21.40 20.39 14.19
CA ASN A 301 -22.01 20.70 15.49
C ASN A 301 -22.46 19.44 16.24
N GLU A 302 -22.96 18.43 15.52
CA GLU A 302 -23.39 17.16 16.13
C GLU A 302 -22.19 16.39 16.66
N ILE A 303 -21.08 16.36 15.91
CA ILE A 303 -19.83 15.72 16.34
C ILE A 303 -19.26 16.43 17.57
N ALA A 304 -19.25 17.77 17.58
CA ALA A 304 -18.83 18.54 18.74
C ALA A 304 -19.74 18.30 19.96
N ASN A 305 -21.05 18.14 19.74
CA ASN A 305 -22.02 17.80 20.78
C ASN A 305 -21.80 16.38 21.35
N ASP A 306 -21.46 15.42 20.50
CA ASP A 306 -21.14 14.06 20.90
C ASP A 306 -19.86 14.01 21.75
N PHE A 307 -18.82 14.72 21.34
CA PHE A 307 -17.61 14.90 22.14
C PHE A 307 -17.96 15.49 23.50
N TYR A 308 -18.71 16.58 23.50
CA TYR A 308 -19.13 17.30 24.68
C TYR A 308 -19.81 16.36 25.69
N ASN A 309 -20.88 15.68 25.27
CA ASN A 309 -21.69 14.82 26.13
C ASN A 309 -20.88 13.63 26.72
N LYS A 310 -19.83 13.18 26.03
CA LYS A 310 -19.04 12.00 26.44
C LYS A 310 -17.82 12.35 27.29
N TYR A 311 -17.20 13.50 27.06
CA TYR A 311 -15.89 13.85 27.61
C TYR A 311 -15.91 15.01 28.59
N ILE A 312 -16.94 15.87 28.57
CA ILE A 312 -17.02 17.07 29.41
C ILE A 312 -18.16 16.90 30.42
N ILE A 313 -17.92 17.35 31.65
CA ILE A 313 -18.85 17.32 32.77
C ILE A 313 -19.00 18.74 33.31
N GLU A 314 -20.23 19.20 33.50
CA GLU A 314 -20.53 20.49 34.13
C GLU A 314 -20.34 20.41 35.65
N VAL A 315 -19.66 21.40 36.21
CA VAL A 315 -19.32 21.54 37.63
C VAL A 315 -19.52 22.99 38.06
N SER A 316 -19.34 23.31 39.35
CA SER A 316 -19.39 24.68 39.87
C SER A 316 -18.48 25.63 39.08
N ASN A 317 -18.94 26.86 38.88
CA ASN A 317 -18.30 27.92 38.10
C ASN A 317 -16.86 28.30 38.55
N GLU A 318 -16.42 27.82 39.71
CA GLU A 318 -15.06 28.02 40.23
C GLU A 318 -14.01 27.16 39.52
N VAL A 319 -14.42 26.04 38.90
CA VAL A 319 -13.50 25.14 38.20
C VAL A 319 -13.20 25.72 36.82
N LYS A 320 -11.91 25.93 36.54
CA LYS A 320 -11.41 26.38 35.23
C LYS A 320 -10.72 25.25 34.48
N MET A 321 -10.91 25.22 33.17
CA MET A 321 -10.24 24.28 32.28
C MET A 321 -9.67 24.99 31.05
N GLU A 322 -8.33 25.00 30.96
CA GLU A 322 -7.60 25.60 29.84
C GLU A 322 -7.92 24.90 28.50
N TRP A 323 -7.92 25.66 27.41
CA TRP A 323 -8.14 25.15 26.06
C TRP A 323 -7.17 24.02 25.69
N LYS A 324 -5.91 24.08 26.15
CA LYS A 324 -4.92 23.03 25.92
C LYS A 324 -5.40 21.67 26.43
N ASN A 325 -6.02 21.64 27.61
CA ASN A 325 -6.59 20.43 28.18
C ASN A 325 -7.82 19.95 27.39
N ILE A 326 -8.70 20.85 26.97
CA ILE A 326 -9.90 20.51 26.18
C ILE A 326 -9.49 19.95 24.81
N HIS A 327 -8.52 20.59 24.17
CA HIS A 327 -7.98 20.15 22.89
C HIS A 327 -7.29 18.78 23.00
N PHE A 328 -6.65 18.48 24.13
CA PHE A 328 -6.13 17.14 24.38
C PHE A 328 -7.26 16.10 24.50
N LEU A 329 -8.33 16.39 25.24
CA LEU A 329 -9.50 15.51 25.32
C LEU A 329 -10.17 15.31 23.96
N TRP A 330 -10.23 16.35 23.13
CA TRP A 330 -10.72 16.23 21.76
C TRP A 330 -9.89 15.25 20.94
N LYS A 331 -8.55 15.34 21.00
CA LYS A 331 -7.67 14.36 20.35
C LYS A 331 -7.88 12.93 20.91
N GLN A 332 -8.13 12.80 22.21
CA GLN A 332 -8.44 11.51 22.83
C GLN A 332 -9.79 10.95 22.33
N PHE A 333 -10.82 11.78 22.22
CA PHE A 333 -12.11 11.41 21.63
C PHE A 333 -11.97 10.93 20.19
N LEU A 334 -11.25 11.67 19.35
CA LEU A 334 -10.98 11.29 17.97
C LEU A 334 -10.25 9.94 17.89
N SER A 335 -9.20 9.76 18.69
CA SER A 335 -8.46 8.50 18.75
C SER A 335 -9.33 7.32 19.20
N SER A 336 -10.16 7.50 20.25
CA SER A 336 -11.08 6.46 20.73
C SER A 336 -12.14 6.07 19.69
N SER A 337 -12.51 7.01 18.83
CA SER A 337 -13.50 6.81 17.76
C SER A 337 -12.86 6.41 16.42
N CYS A 338 -11.52 6.25 16.37
CA CYS A 338 -10.75 6.04 15.14
C CYS A 338 -11.01 7.13 14.08
N LEU A 339 -11.21 8.38 14.49
CA LEU A 339 -11.49 9.51 13.60
C LEU A 339 -10.20 10.32 13.35
N PRO A 340 -9.97 10.78 12.10
CA PRO A 340 -8.92 11.76 11.82
C PRO A 340 -9.32 13.13 12.38
N ASN A 341 -8.40 14.11 12.30
CA ASN A 341 -8.75 15.48 12.69
C ASN A 341 -9.69 16.11 11.66
N ILE A 342 -10.98 16.10 11.98
CA ILE A 342 -12.10 16.48 11.10
C ILE A 342 -12.60 17.91 11.33
N ILE A 343 -12.27 18.52 12.47
CA ILE A 343 -12.65 19.90 12.82
C ILE A 343 -11.38 20.64 13.23
N TYR A 344 -11.18 21.84 12.67
CA TYR A 344 -10.05 22.68 13.04
C TYR A 344 -10.17 23.17 14.48
N SER A 345 -9.03 23.32 15.15
CA SER A 345 -8.97 23.72 16.56
C SER A 345 -9.78 25.00 16.83
N ASN A 346 -9.64 26.02 15.98
CA ASN A 346 -10.35 27.29 16.16
C ASN A 346 -11.86 27.16 15.94
N THR A 347 -12.28 26.38 14.94
CA THR A 347 -13.69 26.11 14.66
C THR A 347 -14.34 25.36 15.81
N LEU A 348 -13.68 24.32 16.34
CA LEU A 348 -14.14 23.59 17.52
C LEU A 348 -14.27 24.52 18.72
N LYS A 349 -13.27 25.38 18.94
CA LYS A 349 -13.27 26.35 20.02
C LYS A 349 -14.45 27.30 19.93
N ASN A 350 -14.76 27.81 18.73
CA ASN A 350 -15.91 28.69 18.50
C ASN A 350 -17.25 27.98 18.74
N ILE A 351 -17.41 26.74 18.25
CA ILE A 351 -18.62 25.93 18.50
C ILE A 351 -18.83 25.75 20.02
N LEU A 352 -17.77 25.48 20.77
CA LEU A 352 -17.84 25.33 22.23
C LEU A 352 -18.11 26.66 22.94
N LYS A 353 -17.55 27.78 22.47
CA LYS A 353 -17.85 29.12 22.99
C LYS A 353 -19.32 29.48 22.83
N GLU A 354 -19.89 29.27 21.64
CA GLU A 354 -21.31 29.51 21.36
C GLU A 354 -22.22 28.67 22.26
N LYS A 355 -21.82 27.43 22.55
CA LYS A 355 -22.60 26.52 23.38
C LYS A 355 -22.59 26.88 24.87
N TYR A 356 -21.46 27.33 25.39
CA TYR A 356 -21.26 27.50 26.83
C TYR A 356 -21.31 28.94 27.34
N GLY A 357 -20.96 29.93 26.52
CA GLY A 357 -20.95 31.35 26.89
C GLY A 357 -19.99 31.76 28.02
N LEU A 358 -19.39 30.82 28.76
CA LEU A 358 -18.50 31.05 29.91
C LEU A 358 -17.04 30.76 29.56
N TYR A 359 -16.50 31.57 28.66
CA TYR A 359 -15.11 31.46 28.22
C TYR A 359 -14.37 32.77 28.48
N ASP A 360 -13.19 32.67 29.08
CA ASP A 360 -12.29 33.81 29.29
C ASP A 360 -11.16 33.82 28.26
N GLU A 361 -11.12 34.91 27.48
CA GLU A 361 -10.09 35.16 26.46
C GLU A 361 -8.72 35.43 27.07
N ILE A 362 -8.64 35.93 28.31
CA ILE A 362 -7.37 36.30 28.95
C ILE A 362 -6.60 35.04 29.37
N THR A 363 -7.28 34.10 30.01
CA THR A 363 -6.68 32.85 30.51
C THR A 363 -6.84 31.66 29.56
N ASP A 364 -7.40 31.87 28.37
CA ASP A 364 -7.73 30.83 27.39
C ASP A 364 -8.41 29.60 28.04
N SER A 365 -9.46 29.86 28.83
CA SER A 365 -10.08 28.87 29.72
C SER A 365 -11.60 28.93 29.71
N PHE A 366 -12.21 27.76 29.87
CA PHE A 366 -13.65 27.62 30.10
C PHE A 366 -13.92 27.45 31.60
N PHE A 367 -15.02 28.03 32.08
CA PHE A 367 -15.46 27.91 33.48
C PHE A 367 -16.60 26.91 33.64
N GLY A 368 -16.67 26.28 34.81
CA GLY A 368 -17.76 25.38 35.18
C GLY A 368 -17.72 24.05 34.45
N ILE A 369 -16.57 23.66 33.89
CA ILE A 369 -16.41 22.38 33.18
C ILE A 369 -15.18 21.62 33.64
N THR A 370 -15.27 20.29 33.63
CA THR A 370 -14.16 19.38 33.87
C THR A 370 -14.30 18.10 33.05
N SER A 371 -13.36 17.16 33.21
CA SER A 371 -13.46 15.82 32.62
C SER A 371 -12.97 14.75 33.57
N LYS A 372 -13.63 13.59 33.54
CA LYS A 372 -13.20 12.39 34.26
C LYS A 372 -11.82 11.87 33.83
N TYR A 373 -11.35 12.24 32.65
CA TYR A 373 -10.03 11.82 32.14
C TYR A 373 -8.90 12.76 32.57
N LEU A 374 -9.21 13.98 32.99
CA LEU A 374 -8.22 15.02 33.28
C LEU A 374 -7.29 14.72 34.48
N PRO A 375 -7.76 14.12 35.60
CA PRO A 375 -6.91 13.92 36.78
C PRO A 375 -5.64 13.12 36.49
N LEU A 376 -5.76 11.98 35.78
CA LEU A 376 -4.62 11.13 35.46
C LEU A 376 -3.59 11.82 34.56
N HIS A 377 -4.05 12.58 33.57
CA HIS A 377 -3.18 13.34 32.66
C HIS A 377 -2.48 14.48 33.40
N SER A 378 -3.21 15.16 34.29
CA SER A 378 -2.67 16.25 35.12
C SER A 378 -1.62 15.72 36.10
N ASP A 379 -1.83 14.55 36.68
CA ASP A 379 -0.86 13.89 37.55
C ASP A 379 0.42 13.54 36.79
N PHE A 380 0.30 13.05 35.55
CA PHE A 380 1.46 12.76 34.71
C PHE A 380 2.23 14.03 34.33
N ILE A 381 1.52 15.12 33.98
CA ILE A 381 2.16 16.42 33.69
C ILE A 381 2.91 16.93 34.92
N LYS A 382 2.31 16.84 36.12
CA LYS A 382 2.99 17.20 37.38
C LYS A 382 4.21 16.31 37.65
N PHE A 383 4.11 15.01 37.38
CA PHE A 383 5.26 14.11 37.48
C PHE A 383 6.37 14.58 36.53
N TRP A 384 6.04 14.85 35.28
CA TRP A 384 7.00 15.30 34.26
C TRP A 384 7.70 16.58 34.70
N GLU A 385 6.94 17.64 35.01
CA GLU A 385 7.49 18.96 35.37
C GLU A 385 8.36 18.93 36.63
N ASN A 386 8.05 18.05 37.60
CA ASN A 386 8.79 18.00 38.86
C ASN A 386 10.00 17.07 38.83
N THR A 387 9.99 16.05 37.97
CA THR A 387 10.98 14.95 38.03
C THR A 387 11.86 14.85 36.81
N ILE A 388 11.46 15.43 35.68
CA ILE A 388 12.13 15.29 34.41
C ILE A 388 12.83 16.59 34.03
N ASN A 389 14.13 16.50 33.75
CA ASN A 389 14.92 17.61 33.24
C ASN A 389 15.21 17.38 31.75
N ILE A 390 15.04 18.44 30.96
CA ILE A 390 15.36 18.45 29.53
C ILE A 390 16.72 19.11 29.37
N ASP A 391 17.69 18.37 28.85
CA ASP A 391 19.02 18.88 28.56
C ASP A 391 18.95 19.71 27.27
N ASN A 392 18.86 21.03 27.42
CA ASN A 392 18.93 21.93 26.28
C ASN A 392 20.38 21.96 25.77
N ASN A 393 20.62 21.39 24.58
CA ASN A 393 21.90 21.33 23.87
C ASN A 393 22.51 22.70 23.48
N SER A 394 22.20 23.79 24.19
CA SER A 394 22.72 25.13 23.94
C SER A 394 24.12 25.38 24.48
N ASN A 395 24.69 24.45 25.25
CA ASN A 395 26.08 24.54 25.71
C ASN A 395 26.94 23.52 24.96
N SER A 396 27.67 24.02 23.98
CA SER A 396 28.66 23.36 23.13
C SER A 396 29.85 22.78 23.92
N ASN A 397 29.63 21.73 24.70
CA ASN A 397 30.68 20.88 25.24
C ASN A 397 30.50 19.47 24.66
N ILE A 398 31.48 19.06 23.86
CA ILE A 398 31.49 17.87 22.97
C ILE A 398 31.43 16.51 23.72
N ASN A 399 31.29 16.49 25.05
CA ASN A 399 31.40 15.28 25.89
C ASN A 399 30.22 15.04 26.84
N ILE A 400 29.00 15.46 26.50
CA ILE A 400 27.81 15.13 27.30
C ILE A 400 27.23 13.82 26.76
N PHE A 401 27.05 12.83 27.64
CA PHE A 401 26.46 11.55 27.27
C PHE A 401 24.98 11.74 26.88
N ASP A 402 24.62 11.28 25.68
CA ASP A 402 23.25 11.36 25.15
C ASP A 402 22.27 10.55 26.02
N SER A 403 21.65 11.24 26.97
CA SER A 403 20.68 10.66 27.90
C SER A 403 19.34 10.44 27.21
N GLU A 404 18.75 9.27 27.44
CA GLU A 404 17.47 8.87 26.88
C GLU A 404 16.67 8.05 27.90
N LEU A 405 15.34 8.15 27.83
CA LEU A 405 14.40 7.33 28.59
C LEU A 405 13.47 6.59 27.64
N GLU A 406 13.25 5.31 27.89
CA GLU A 406 12.25 4.52 27.18
C GLU A 406 10.84 4.86 27.73
N ILE A 407 9.79 4.75 26.89
CA ILE A 407 8.41 5.08 27.32
C ILE A 407 7.92 4.15 28.44
N ASP A 408 8.33 2.88 28.44
CA ASP A 408 8.02 1.91 29.49
C ASP A 408 8.75 2.22 30.83
N GLU A 409 9.97 2.75 30.75
CA GLU A 409 10.70 3.29 31.89
C GLU A 409 9.97 4.50 32.48
N LEU A 410 9.47 5.42 31.64
CA LEU A 410 8.65 6.55 32.10
C LEU A 410 7.35 6.10 32.77
N ALA A 411 6.69 5.08 32.24
CA ALA A 411 5.51 4.48 32.88
C ALA A 411 5.86 3.92 34.28
N SER A 412 7.02 3.27 34.40
CA SER A 412 7.52 2.71 35.65
C SER A 412 7.88 3.80 36.67
N LEU A 413 8.54 4.87 36.22
CA LEU A 413 8.88 6.04 37.05
C LEU A 413 7.61 6.76 37.54
N PHE A 414 6.63 6.97 36.67
CA PHE A 414 5.36 7.57 37.05
C PHE A 414 4.64 6.74 38.11
N LYS A 415 4.55 5.42 37.92
CA LYS A 415 3.96 4.50 38.90
C LYS A 415 4.68 4.54 40.25
N TYR A 416 6.01 4.66 40.24
CA TYR A 416 6.80 4.78 41.45
C TYR A 416 6.55 6.12 42.15
N TRP A 417 6.52 7.23 41.40
CA TRP A 417 6.21 8.56 41.91
C TRP A 417 4.81 8.66 42.52
N SER A 418 3.79 8.11 41.87
CA SER A 418 2.41 8.11 42.37
C SER A 418 2.26 7.36 43.68
N LYS A 419 2.98 6.24 43.88
CA LYS A 419 2.99 5.50 45.15
C LYS A 419 3.58 6.32 46.30
N GLY A 420 4.58 7.16 46.02
CA GLY A 420 5.20 8.04 47.01
C GLY A 420 4.30 9.19 47.46
N ASN A 421 3.33 9.59 46.62
CA ASN A 421 2.47 10.76 46.85
C ASN A 421 0.98 10.39 47.04
N SER A 422 0.72 9.23 47.65
CA SER A 422 -0.56 8.49 47.65
C SER A 422 -1.82 9.23 48.14
N ASN A 423 -1.70 10.41 48.74
CA ASN A 423 -2.84 11.05 49.39
C ASN A 423 -3.75 11.85 48.43
N ASN A 424 -3.32 12.17 47.20
CA ASN A 424 -4.10 13.04 46.28
C ASN A 424 -3.95 12.71 44.77
N ILE A 425 -3.35 11.57 44.40
CA ILE A 425 -2.98 11.26 43.01
C ILE A 425 -3.63 9.93 42.59
N SER A 426 -3.92 9.80 41.30
CA SER A 426 -4.42 8.57 40.68
C SER A 426 -3.48 7.35 40.91
N ASN A 427 -3.96 6.13 40.66
CA ASN A 427 -3.22 4.87 40.90
C ASN A 427 -1.87 4.73 40.13
N GLY A 428 -1.44 5.75 39.38
CA GLY A 428 -0.13 5.82 38.72
C GLY A 428 0.03 4.88 37.53
N THR A 429 -1.04 4.24 37.08
CA THR A 429 -1.02 3.32 35.94
C THR A 429 -1.49 4.03 34.68
N ILE A 430 -0.58 4.18 33.72
CA ILE A 430 -0.84 4.79 32.42
C ILE A 430 -0.28 3.87 31.32
N SER A 431 -0.94 3.81 30.17
CA SER A 431 -0.42 3.07 29.01
C SER A 431 0.65 3.88 28.28
N GLU A 432 1.59 3.19 27.64
CA GLU A 432 2.66 3.80 26.82
C GLU A 432 2.08 4.70 25.73
N GLU A 433 0.99 4.27 25.08
CA GLU A 433 0.29 5.07 24.07
C GLU A 433 -0.26 6.38 24.63
N ASN A 434 -0.77 6.38 25.86
CA ASN A 434 -1.25 7.60 26.52
C ASN A 434 -0.10 8.51 26.93
N ILE A 435 1.03 7.97 27.38
CA ILE A 435 2.25 8.76 27.65
C ILE A 435 2.68 9.48 26.37
N LEU A 436 2.81 8.76 25.25
CA LEU A 436 3.18 9.36 23.96
C LEU A 436 2.23 10.49 23.55
N LYS A 437 0.92 10.26 23.67
CA LYS A 437 -0.10 11.29 23.37
C LYS A 437 0.08 12.53 24.24
N ILE A 438 0.34 12.37 25.54
CA ILE A 438 0.58 13.48 26.47
C ILE A 438 1.86 14.23 26.08
N LEU A 439 2.97 13.53 25.88
CA LEU A 439 4.26 14.14 25.54
C LEU A 439 4.17 14.97 24.26
N ILE A 440 3.64 14.39 23.18
CA ILE A 440 3.49 15.05 21.88
C ILE A 440 2.56 16.28 21.98
N HIS A 441 1.53 16.23 22.83
CA HIS A 441 0.58 17.33 22.96
C HIS A 441 1.10 18.46 23.85
N PHE A 442 1.61 18.13 25.04
CA PHE A 442 1.93 19.12 26.06
C PHE A 442 3.37 19.63 25.98
N PHE A 443 4.28 18.81 25.46
CA PHE A 443 5.72 19.08 25.41
C PHE A 443 6.27 18.88 23.98
N PRO A 444 5.86 19.71 23.01
CA PRO A 444 6.20 19.53 21.58
C PRO A 444 7.70 19.72 21.26
N ASN A 445 8.51 20.22 22.20
CA ASN A 445 9.95 20.44 22.02
C ASN A 445 10.78 19.17 22.26
N ILE A 446 10.13 18.08 22.70
CA ILE A 446 10.80 16.81 22.99
C ILE A 446 10.97 16.01 21.69
N GLU A 447 12.15 15.44 21.51
CA GLU A 447 12.43 14.51 20.43
C GLU A 447 12.13 13.07 20.86
N ILE A 448 11.20 12.42 20.15
CA ILE A 448 10.81 11.02 20.36
C ILE A 448 11.18 10.22 19.13
N ILE A 449 11.98 9.16 19.30
CA ILE A 449 12.41 8.25 18.24
C ILE A 449 11.64 6.94 18.34
N GLU A 450 11.14 6.47 17.19
CA GLU A 450 10.47 5.17 17.02
C GLU A 450 9.27 4.94 17.96
N ASP A 451 8.59 6.02 18.38
CA ASP A 451 7.53 5.99 19.39
C ASP A 451 7.97 5.28 20.70
N LYS A 452 9.29 5.23 20.98
CA LYS A 452 9.85 4.41 22.05
C LYS A 452 10.88 5.14 22.92
N TYR A 453 11.74 5.97 22.32
CA TYR A 453 12.85 6.60 23.02
C TYR A 453 12.65 8.11 23.10
N VAL A 454 12.71 8.66 24.31
CA VAL A 454 12.66 10.10 24.57
C VAL A 454 14.09 10.60 24.78
N LEU A 455 14.57 11.47 23.90
CA LEU A 455 15.97 11.92 23.88
C LEU A 455 16.22 13.19 24.69
N ASN A 456 17.45 13.35 25.16
CA ASN A 456 17.95 14.51 25.91
C ASN A 456 17.16 14.76 27.18
N VAL A 457 16.76 13.68 27.84
CA VAL A 457 15.94 13.72 29.03
C VAL A 457 16.58 12.88 30.14
N THR A 458 16.62 13.45 31.34
CA THR A 458 17.04 12.77 32.57
C THR A 458 15.95 12.85 33.63
N SER A 459 15.92 11.88 34.55
CA SER A 459 15.00 11.90 35.69
C SER A 459 15.76 12.14 36.99
N ASN A 460 15.28 13.06 37.81
CA ASN A 460 15.75 13.28 39.18
C ASN A 460 15.50 12.05 40.07
N MET A 461 14.54 11.20 39.71
CA MET A 461 14.22 9.99 40.48
C MET A 461 15.13 8.81 40.15
N TRP A 462 15.76 8.82 38.98
CA TRP A 462 16.60 7.72 38.54
C TRP A 462 17.81 8.19 37.74
N ASN A 463 18.98 8.03 38.34
CA ASN A 463 20.27 8.33 37.71
C ASN A 463 20.91 7.05 37.15
N LYS A 464 20.60 6.75 35.88
CA LYS A 464 21.12 5.59 35.15
C LYS A 464 22.66 5.51 35.18
N LEU A 465 23.33 6.64 34.94
CA LEU A 465 24.80 6.69 34.84
C LEU A 465 25.45 6.29 36.17
N ASN A 466 24.92 6.80 37.28
CA ASN A 466 25.40 6.47 38.62
C ASN A 466 25.19 4.98 38.98
N ASP A 467 24.06 4.40 38.57
CA ASP A 467 23.80 2.97 38.79
C ASP A 467 24.78 2.10 38.02
N ILE A 468 25.05 2.45 36.76
CA ILE A 468 26.06 1.77 35.94
C ILE A 468 27.44 1.94 36.57
N ASP A 469 27.81 3.14 36.99
CA ASP A 469 29.12 3.42 37.59
C ASP A 469 29.38 2.64 38.88
N LYS A 470 28.41 2.60 39.78
CA LYS A 470 28.50 1.78 40.99
C LYS A 470 28.61 0.30 40.65
N SER A 471 27.90 -0.15 39.62
CA SER A 471 27.99 -1.54 39.17
C SER A 471 29.36 -1.89 38.58
N LEU A 472 30.03 -0.96 37.90
CA LEU A 472 31.37 -1.20 37.36
C LEU A 472 32.39 -1.42 38.47
N VAL A 473 32.22 -0.79 39.63
CA VAL A 473 33.03 -1.06 40.83
C VAL A 473 32.77 -2.48 41.35
N TYR A 474 31.51 -2.92 41.36
CA TYR A 474 31.16 -4.29 41.73
C TYR A 474 31.70 -5.33 40.72
N VAL A 475 31.59 -5.05 39.41
CA VAL A 475 32.15 -5.87 38.33
C VAL A 475 33.66 -6.02 38.53
N LYS A 476 34.37 -4.93 38.85
CA LYS A 476 35.80 -4.97 39.18
C LYS A 476 36.12 -5.90 40.35
N GLN A 477 35.34 -5.85 41.43
CA GLN A 477 35.54 -6.73 42.59
C GLN A 477 35.30 -8.21 42.25
N GLN A 478 34.27 -8.51 41.45
CA GLN A 478 33.96 -9.88 41.05
C GLN A 478 34.99 -10.45 40.08
N ILE A 479 35.47 -9.67 39.11
CA ILE A 479 36.55 -10.08 38.20
C ILE A 479 37.84 -10.39 38.97
N ALA A 480 38.16 -9.57 39.99
CA ALA A 480 39.32 -9.81 40.84
C ALA A 480 39.21 -11.10 41.69
N ALA A 481 37.98 -11.53 42.01
CA ALA A 481 37.72 -12.71 42.83
C ALA A 481 37.57 -14.01 42.02
N GLU A 482 36.96 -13.96 40.83
CA GLU A 482 36.53 -15.15 40.10
C GLU A 482 37.52 -15.65 39.01
N HIS A 483 38.25 -14.85 38.21
CA HIS A 483 39.26 -15.38 37.23
C HIS A 483 40.18 -14.35 36.50
N ASN A 484 41.41 -14.79 36.16
CA ASN A 484 42.48 -14.17 35.35
C ASN A 484 42.19 -14.02 33.83
N LEU A 485 40.96 -13.76 33.40
CA LEU A 485 40.69 -13.56 31.96
C LEU A 485 41.13 -12.16 31.52
N ALA A 486 41.78 -12.05 30.36
CA ALA A 486 42.30 -10.78 29.83
C ALA A 486 41.18 -9.84 29.29
N LEU A 487 39.99 -10.39 29.05
CA LEU A 487 38.86 -9.71 28.41
C LEU A 487 37.54 -10.11 29.10
N ILE A 488 36.60 -9.16 29.19
CA ILE A 488 35.21 -9.40 29.59
C ILE A 488 34.27 -9.00 28.44
N SER A 489 33.31 -9.85 28.10
CA SER A 489 32.30 -9.50 27.10
C SER A 489 31.29 -8.49 27.65
N PHE A 490 30.66 -7.70 26.79
CA PHE A 490 29.57 -6.80 27.19
C PHE A 490 28.41 -7.55 27.85
N ASP A 491 28.14 -8.77 27.39
CA ASP A 491 27.08 -9.64 27.92
C ASP A 491 27.39 -10.05 29.37
N ASP A 492 28.63 -10.44 29.64
CA ASP A 492 29.06 -10.79 30.99
C ASP A 492 29.05 -9.57 31.91
N ALA A 493 29.53 -8.42 31.43
CA ALA A 493 29.49 -7.16 32.17
C ALA A 493 28.05 -6.76 32.53
N TYR A 494 27.11 -6.90 31.60
CA TYR A 494 25.70 -6.64 31.85
C TYR A 494 25.07 -7.66 32.81
N ASN A 495 25.46 -8.93 32.75
CA ASN A 495 25.01 -9.95 33.72
C ASN A 495 25.49 -9.62 35.15
N TYR A 496 26.71 -9.11 35.31
CA TYR A 496 27.19 -8.62 36.59
C TYR A 496 26.43 -7.37 37.07
N TYR A 497 26.13 -6.42 36.17
CA TYR A 497 25.23 -5.30 36.47
C TYR A 497 23.86 -5.78 36.96
N TYR A 498 23.25 -6.74 36.27
CA TYR A 498 21.97 -7.33 36.66
C TYR A 498 22.04 -7.97 38.06
N LYS A 499 23.10 -8.74 38.35
CA LYS A 499 23.34 -9.31 39.69
C LYS A 499 23.50 -8.23 40.76
N PHE A 500 24.22 -7.15 40.45
CA PHE A 500 24.39 -6.00 41.34
C PHE A 500 23.06 -5.33 41.67
N CYS A 501 22.26 -5.02 40.65
CA CYS A 501 20.92 -4.42 40.82
C CYS A 501 20.01 -5.29 41.66
N LYS A 502 20.01 -6.61 41.43
CA LYS A 502 19.21 -7.58 42.19
C LYS A 502 19.67 -7.68 43.65
N SER A 503 20.98 -7.68 43.89
CA SER A 503 21.54 -7.77 45.25
C SER A 503 21.26 -6.51 46.08
N ASN A 504 21.28 -5.33 45.45
CA ASN A 504 20.98 -4.05 46.09
C ASN A 504 19.49 -3.67 46.03
N SER A 505 18.63 -4.56 45.51
CA SER A 505 17.18 -4.34 45.36
C SER A 505 16.85 -2.99 44.70
N LEU A 506 17.58 -2.62 43.65
CA LEU A 506 17.35 -1.37 42.93
C LEU A 506 15.96 -1.38 42.25
N PRO A 507 15.20 -0.28 42.31
CA PRO A 507 13.82 -0.23 41.81
C PRO A 507 13.71 -0.28 40.28
N PHE A 508 14.77 0.10 39.57
CA PHE A 508 14.82 0.20 38.11
C PHE A 508 16.06 -0.49 37.56
N LEU A 509 15.96 -0.98 36.33
CA LEU A 509 17.04 -1.66 35.61
C LEU A 509 17.23 -0.98 34.27
N VAL A 510 18.47 -0.62 33.95
CA VAL A 510 18.85 -0.07 32.65
C VAL A 510 18.80 -1.16 31.59
N SER A 511 18.29 -0.86 30.39
CA SER A 511 18.30 -1.80 29.27
C SER A 511 19.73 -2.12 28.79
N LYS A 512 19.95 -3.34 28.29
CA LYS A 512 21.25 -3.77 27.75
C LYS A 512 21.78 -2.81 26.69
N ARG A 513 20.90 -2.32 25.80
CA ARG A 513 21.26 -1.34 24.76
C ARG A 513 21.86 -0.06 25.35
N TYR A 514 21.22 0.50 26.37
CA TYR A 514 21.70 1.72 27.03
C TYR A 514 22.99 1.46 27.81
N PHE A 515 23.10 0.31 28.47
CA PHE A 515 24.33 -0.10 29.15
C PHE A 515 25.52 -0.20 28.18
N GLU A 516 25.34 -0.87 27.03
CA GLU A 516 26.37 -0.95 25.99
C GLU A 516 26.73 0.44 25.44
N LYS A 517 25.73 1.30 25.17
CA LYS A 517 25.95 2.70 24.75
C LYS A 517 26.83 3.45 25.75
N TYR A 518 26.58 3.27 27.06
CA TYR A 518 27.40 3.87 28.11
C TYR A 518 28.83 3.34 28.15
N LEU A 519 29.03 2.03 27.95
CA LEU A 519 30.36 1.44 27.87
C LEU A 519 31.16 2.02 26.69
N TYR A 520 30.54 2.16 25.52
CA TYR A 520 31.18 2.81 24.38
C TYR A 520 31.57 4.26 24.66
N PHE A 521 30.75 5.00 25.41
CA PHE A 521 31.08 6.38 25.78
C PHE A 521 32.23 6.47 26.79
N LYS A 522 32.20 5.66 27.86
CA LYS A 522 33.13 5.80 28.99
C LYS A 522 34.42 4.99 28.83
N LEU A 523 34.37 3.87 28.13
CA LEU A 523 35.47 2.91 28.01
C LEU A 523 35.91 2.70 26.54
N ALA A 524 35.64 3.67 25.66
CA ALA A 524 35.96 3.62 24.23
C ALA A 524 37.37 3.04 23.94
N ASP A 525 38.39 3.56 24.62
CA ASP A 525 39.80 3.22 24.42
C ASP A 525 40.18 1.79 24.86
N HIS A 526 39.27 1.11 25.57
CA HIS A 526 39.51 -0.19 26.20
C HIS A 526 38.66 -1.31 25.60
N ILE A 527 37.83 -0.97 24.60
CA ILE A 527 37.03 -1.91 23.85
C ILE A 527 37.90 -2.54 22.75
N VAL A 528 37.85 -3.86 22.64
CA VAL A 528 38.55 -4.69 21.66
C VAL A 528 37.56 -5.66 21.04
N TYR A 529 37.76 -6.02 19.78
CA TYR A 529 36.89 -6.94 19.05
C TYR A 529 35.40 -6.53 19.14
N ASP A 530 35.17 -5.21 19.10
CA ASP A 530 33.88 -4.50 19.17
C ASP A 530 33.08 -4.65 20.47
N LYS A 531 33.09 -5.82 21.13
CA LYS A 531 32.22 -6.11 22.30
C LYS A 531 32.94 -6.68 23.51
N PHE A 532 34.26 -6.52 23.60
CA PHE A 532 35.04 -6.98 24.74
C PHE A 532 35.81 -5.84 25.39
N ILE A 533 35.88 -5.82 26.72
CA ILE A 533 36.63 -4.83 27.50
C ILE A 533 37.89 -5.49 28.05
N LYS A 534 39.06 -4.85 27.91
CA LYS A 534 40.30 -5.32 28.57
C LYS A 534 40.16 -5.28 30.09
N THR A 535 40.36 -6.42 30.77
CA THR A 535 40.28 -6.50 32.23
C THR A 535 41.39 -5.73 32.95
N SER A 536 42.47 -5.39 32.24
CA SER A 536 43.56 -4.55 32.76
C SER A 536 43.07 -3.22 33.33
N ILE A 537 41.97 -2.66 32.84
CA ILE A 537 41.42 -1.40 33.36
C ILE A 537 40.79 -1.54 34.75
N PHE A 538 40.20 -2.69 35.02
CA PHE A 538 39.64 -2.99 36.32
C PHE A 538 40.76 -3.31 37.32
N LEU A 539 41.94 -3.71 36.84
CA LEU A 539 43.09 -4.06 37.69
C LEU A 539 44.07 -2.90 37.91
N SER A 540 44.09 -1.85 37.07
CA SER A 540 45.11 -0.78 37.06
C SER A 540 44.89 0.38 38.05
N THR A 541 44.17 0.15 39.15
CA THR A 541 44.12 1.09 40.29
C THR A 541 44.33 0.28 41.56
N LEU A 542 45.60 -0.09 41.76
CA LEU A 542 46.22 -0.55 43.00
C LEU A 542 47.23 0.49 43.44
#